data_AF-A0A1G5RQL0-F1
#
_entry.id   AF-A0A1G5RQL0-F1
#
_cell.length_a   1.000
_cell.length_b   1.000
_cell.length_c   1.000
_cell.angle_alpha   90.00
_cell.angle_beta   90.00
_cell.angle_gamma   90.00
#
_symmetry.space_group_name_H-M   'P 1'
#
loop_
_entity.id
_entity.type
_entity.pdbx_description
1 polymer ?
#
loop_
_entity_poly.entity_id
_entity_poly.type
_entity_poly.pdbx_seq_one_letter_code
_entity_poly.pdbx_strand_id
1 'polypeptide(L)'
;MSRDIRATAQLKKYSELYNLYIIIGVLILDVVLYIVFRATGVSEGTSAGEFISMMYGITVGILCSALVFVKMFMMVDEVSRGLCFGMTRRELFICMRIVDLLEIIVIAVTSTLVLRSVDASLIFKIALLVYGIIMVIEGLAGNNIIRYGKAAYWVFYIAFLCFFLGGSRLIGVIPGGEAFVEDLIEMFINPAYNQGVLWAKILGFNAFGLLINWLTFRTISVKTNV
;
A
#
# COMPACT_ATOMS: atom_id res chain seq x y z
N MET A 1 -26.33 8.69 -3.26
CA MET A 1 -25.57 8.11 -2.13
C MET A 1 -25.70 6.58 -2.01
N SER A 2 -26.87 6.00 -1.70
CA SER A 2 -27.04 4.52 -1.62
C SER A 2 -26.68 3.78 -2.93
N ARG A 3 -27.11 4.34 -4.07
CA ARG A 3 -26.76 3.82 -5.41
C ARG A 3 -25.25 3.85 -5.67
N ASP A 4 -24.60 4.95 -5.31
CA ASP A 4 -23.18 5.20 -5.61
C ASP A 4 -22.27 4.33 -4.73
N ILE A 5 -22.67 4.06 -3.48
CA ILE A 5 -22.02 3.08 -2.59
C ILE A 5 -22.11 1.67 -3.19
N ARG A 6 -23.30 1.26 -3.67
CA ARG A 6 -23.47 -0.04 -4.33
C ARG A 6 -22.65 -0.16 -5.62
N ALA A 7 -22.60 0.90 -6.42
CA ALA A 7 -21.76 0.94 -7.62
C ALA A 7 -20.27 0.82 -7.26
N THR A 8 -19.81 1.56 -6.24
CA THR A 8 -18.42 1.49 -5.76
C THR A 8 -18.05 0.07 -5.30
N ALA A 9 -18.95 -0.60 -4.57
CA ALA A 9 -18.73 -2.00 -4.16
C ALA A 9 -18.60 -2.96 -5.36
N GLN A 10 -19.38 -2.75 -6.42
CA GLN A 10 -19.26 -3.55 -7.64
C GLN A 10 -17.97 -3.28 -8.41
N LEU A 11 -17.47 -2.03 -8.39
CA LEU A 11 -16.19 -1.67 -9.00
C LEU A 11 -15.03 -2.36 -8.28
N LYS A 12 -15.00 -2.27 -6.95
CA LYS A 12 -13.92 -2.78 -6.11
C LYS A 12 -13.91 -4.30 -5.99
N LYS A 13 -15.02 -4.99 -6.27
CA LYS A 13 -15.16 -6.45 -6.14
C LYS A 13 -13.97 -7.26 -6.69
N TYR A 14 -13.48 -6.91 -7.87
CA TYR A 14 -12.38 -7.65 -8.48
C TYR A 14 -11.03 -7.33 -7.83
N SER A 15 -10.78 -6.07 -7.46
CA SER A 15 -9.57 -5.72 -6.69
C SER A 15 -9.56 -6.44 -5.34
N GLU A 16 -10.70 -6.47 -4.63
CA GLU A 16 -10.84 -7.19 -3.36
C GLU A 16 -10.61 -8.70 -3.52
N LEU A 17 -11.10 -9.30 -4.60
CA LEU A 17 -10.84 -10.71 -4.92
C LEU A 17 -9.36 -10.98 -5.15
N TYR A 18 -8.66 -10.13 -5.91
CA TYR A 18 -7.22 -10.26 -6.11
C TYR A 18 -6.44 -10.07 -4.80
N ASN A 19 -6.82 -9.10 -3.99
CA ASN A 19 -6.23 -8.89 -2.67
C ASN A 19 -6.42 -10.12 -1.79
N LEU A 20 -7.61 -10.73 -1.79
CA LEU A 20 -7.88 -11.97 -1.06
C LEU A 20 -7.01 -13.15 -1.54
N TYR A 21 -6.84 -13.33 -2.85
CA TYR A 21 -5.96 -14.37 -3.40
C TYR A 21 -4.51 -14.18 -2.98
N ILE A 22 -4.03 -12.93 -2.97
CA ILE A 22 -2.67 -12.60 -2.52
C ILE A 22 -2.51 -12.88 -1.03
N ILE A 23 -3.48 -12.48 -0.21
CA ILE A 23 -3.48 -12.76 1.24
C ILE A 23 -3.40 -14.27 1.46
N ILE A 24 -4.22 -15.07 0.76
CA ILE A 24 -4.18 -16.54 0.87
C ILE A 24 -2.81 -17.08 0.44
N GLY A 25 -2.26 -16.61 -0.67
CA GLY A 25 -0.95 -17.04 -1.15
C GLY A 25 0.18 -16.72 -0.17
N VAL A 26 0.15 -15.54 0.43
CA VAL A 26 1.10 -15.10 1.45
C VAL A 26 0.96 -15.92 2.73
N LEU A 27 -0.27 -16.24 3.17
CA LEU A 27 -0.49 -17.13 4.32
C LEU A 27 0.02 -18.55 4.07
N ILE A 28 -0.16 -19.08 2.86
CA ILE A 28 0.39 -20.40 2.48
C ILE A 28 1.93 -20.35 2.51
N LEU A 29 2.53 -19.29 1.98
CA LEU A 29 3.98 -19.09 2.00
C LEU A 29 4.51 -19.06 3.44
N ASP A 30 3.84 -18.35 4.35
CA ASP A 30 4.17 -18.32 5.78
C ASP A 30 4.14 -19.69 6.42
N VAL A 31 3.08 -20.49 6.16
CA VAL A 31 2.97 -21.85 6.68
C VAL A 31 4.10 -22.74 6.15
N VAL A 32 4.42 -22.65 4.86
CA VAL A 32 5.53 -23.41 4.25
C VAL A 32 6.86 -23.02 4.87
N LEU A 33 7.14 -21.72 4.98
CA LEU A 33 8.36 -21.21 5.59
C LEU A 33 8.47 -21.69 7.04
N TYR A 34 7.41 -21.56 7.83
CA TYR A 34 7.37 -22.05 9.20
C TYR A 34 7.70 -23.55 9.32
N ILE A 35 7.16 -24.40 8.43
CA ILE A 35 7.44 -25.84 8.41
C ILE A 35 8.91 -26.11 8.06
N VAL A 36 9.43 -25.47 7.01
CA VAL A 36 10.83 -25.62 6.58
C VAL A 36 11.79 -25.21 7.71
N PHE A 37 11.54 -24.07 8.34
CA PHE A 37 12.43 -23.57 9.40
C PHE A 37 12.39 -24.42 10.67
N ARG A 38 11.21 -24.93 11.04
CA ARG A 38 11.08 -25.89 12.15
C ARG A 38 11.83 -27.20 11.86
N ALA A 39 11.81 -27.67 10.60
CA ALA A 39 12.56 -28.86 10.20
C ALA A 39 14.09 -28.64 10.21
N THR A 40 14.56 -27.42 9.98
CA THR A 40 16.00 -27.08 9.99
C THR A 40 16.58 -26.79 11.38
N GLY A 41 15.80 -26.92 12.47
CA GLY A 41 16.32 -26.81 13.84
C GLY A 41 16.61 -25.39 14.34
N VAL A 42 16.16 -24.34 13.64
CA VAL A 42 16.33 -22.93 14.05
C VAL A 42 15.48 -22.58 15.31
N SER A 43 14.62 -23.49 15.77
CA SER A 43 13.61 -23.24 16.80
C SER A 43 14.05 -23.38 18.26
N GLU A 44 15.31 -23.70 18.56
CA GLU A 44 15.75 -23.91 19.96
C GLU A 44 16.44 -22.65 20.53
N GLY A 45 15.62 -21.69 20.98
CA GLY A 45 16.10 -20.54 21.78
C GLY A 45 15.22 -19.29 21.71
N THR A 46 15.62 -18.25 22.46
CA THR A 46 15.11 -16.86 22.44
C THR A 46 15.02 -16.26 21.03
N SER A 47 15.70 -16.86 20.05
CA SER A 47 15.65 -16.60 18.61
C SER A 47 14.29 -16.89 17.95
N ALA A 48 13.45 -17.77 18.50
CA ALA A 48 12.19 -18.15 17.83
C ALA A 48 11.16 -17.01 17.77
N GLY A 49 11.10 -16.16 18.81
CA GLY A 49 10.19 -15.01 18.86
C GLY A 49 10.60 -13.88 17.91
N GLU A 50 11.90 -13.56 17.89
CA GLU A 50 12.48 -12.60 16.93
C GLU A 50 12.30 -13.10 15.49
N PHE A 51 12.47 -14.40 15.25
CA PHE A 51 12.30 -15.00 13.94
C PHE A 51 10.85 -14.97 13.45
N ILE A 52 9.88 -15.27 14.32
CA ILE A 52 8.44 -15.15 14.00
C ILE A 52 8.10 -13.68 13.68
N SER A 53 8.66 -12.73 14.42
CA SER A 53 8.44 -11.30 14.16
C SER A 53 9.04 -10.84 12.83
N MET A 54 10.22 -11.35 12.46
CA MET A 54 10.87 -11.08 11.19
C MET A 54 10.07 -11.68 10.01
N MET A 55 9.62 -12.93 10.14
CA MET A 55 8.76 -13.59 9.14
C MET A 55 7.50 -12.75 8.91
N TYR A 56 6.75 -12.44 9.95
CA TYR A 56 5.55 -11.61 9.84
C TYR A 56 5.84 -10.20 9.28
N GLY A 57 6.98 -9.59 9.61
CA GLY A 57 7.40 -8.32 9.03
C GLY A 57 7.58 -8.40 7.52
N ILE A 58 8.21 -9.48 7.03
CA ILE A 58 8.35 -9.77 5.60
C ILE A 58 6.98 -10.01 4.96
N THR A 59 6.12 -10.79 5.62
CA THR A 59 4.75 -11.10 5.19
C THR A 59 3.90 -9.84 5.02
N VAL A 60 3.90 -8.96 6.02
CA VAL A 60 3.18 -7.68 5.97
C VAL A 60 3.79 -6.76 4.91
N GLY A 61 5.12 -6.73 4.77
CA GLY A 61 5.80 -5.95 3.72
C GLY A 61 5.44 -6.40 2.30
N ILE A 62 5.43 -7.72 2.05
CA ILE A 62 5.00 -8.33 0.78
C ILE A 62 3.53 -8.01 0.52
N LEU A 63 2.68 -8.16 1.53
CA LEU A 63 1.24 -7.91 1.44
C LEU A 63 0.95 -6.44 1.11
N CYS A 64 1.58 -5.48 1.81
CA CYS A 64 1.46 -4.06 1.49
C CYS A 64 1.94 -3.74 0.07
N SER A 65 3.07 -4.32 -0.37
CA SER A 65 3.61 -4.10 -1.72
C SER A 65 2.69 -4.67 -2.81
N ALA A 66 2.12 -5.84 -2.56
CA ALA A 66 1.22 -6.51 -3.48
C ALA A 66 -0.15 -5.79 -3.57
N LEU A 67 -0.65 -5.23 -2.48
CA LEU A 67 -1.83 -4.37 -2.47
C LEU A 67 -1.64 -3.10 -3.31
N VAL A 68 -0.49 -2.42 -3.15
CA VAL A 68 -0.13 -1.26 -3.99
C VAL A 68 -0.14 -1.65 -5.46
N PHE A 69 0.42 -2.82 -5.79
CA PHE A 69 0.49 -3.34 -7.15
C PHE A 69 -0.89 -3.64 -7.75
N VAL A 70 -1.76 -4.38 -7.05
CA VAL A 70 -3.11 -4.70 -7.54
C VAL A 70 -3.93 -3.42 -7.74
N LYS A 71 -3.83 -2.47 -6.80
CA LYS A 71 -4.55 -1.19 -6.91
C LYS A 71 -4.15 -0.42 -8.15
N MET A 72 -2.85 -0.32 -8.44
CA MET A 72 -2.39 0.30 -9.68
C MET A 72 -2.93 -0.39 -10.93
N PHE A 73 -3.01 -1.74 -10.93
CA PHE A 73 -3.51 -2.51 -12.06
C PHE A 73 -5.01 -2.31 -12.27
N MET A 74 -5.80 -2.34 -11.19
CA MET A 74 -7.26 -2.29 -11.27
C MET A 74 -7.80 -0.86 -11.41
N MET A 75 -7.00 0.17 -11.10
CA MET A 75 -7.42 1.58 -11.13
C MET A 75 -8.03 1.99 -12.47
N VAL A 76 -7.47 1.55 -13.60
CA VAL A 76 -7.96 1.92 -14.94
C VAL A 76 -9.36 1.37 -15.18
N ASP A 77 -9.58 0.11 -14.84
CA ASP A 77 -10.84 -0.58 -15.03
C ASP A 77 -11.90 -0.04 -14.07
N GLU A 78 -11.52 0.21 -12.81
CA GLU A 78 -12.39 0.79 -11.79
C GLU A 78 -12.85 2.20 -12.16
N VAL A 79 -11.93 3.06 -12.60
CA VAL A 79 -12.24 4.46 -12.95
C VAL A 79 -13.07 4.51 -14.23
N SER A 80 -12.74 3.71 -15.25
CA SER A 80 -13.48 3.68 -16.51
C SER A 80 -14.91 3.18 -16.29
N ARG A 81 -15.10 2.08 -15.54
CA ARG A 81 -16.44 1.56 -15.21
C ARG A 81 -17.23 2.52 -14.31
N GLY A 82 -16.58 3.17 -13.36
CA GLY A 82 -17.23 4.13 -12.46
C GLY A 82 -17.81 5.35 -13.20
N LEU A 83 -17.09 5.85 -14.20
CA LEU A 83 -17.59 6.90 -15.08
C LEU A 83 -18.76 6.40 -15.97
N CYS A 84 -18.71 5.16 -16.46
CA CYS A 84 -19.81 4.56 -17.22
C CYS A 84 -21.09 4.33 -16.40
N PHE A 85 -20.99 4.12 -15.08
CA PHE A 85 -22.15 4.07 -14.18
C PHE A 85 -22.79 5.45 -13.91
N GLY A 86 -22.26 6.53 -14.51
CA GLY A 86 -22.80 7.88 -14.38
C GLY A 86 -22.45 8.56 -13.06
N MET A 87 -21.42 8.08 -12.34
CA MET A 87 -20.94 8.74 -11.12
C MET A 87 -20.16 10.01 -11.48
N THR A 88 -20.34 11.07 -10.68
CA THR A 88 -19.52 12.28 -10.86
C THR A 88 -18.06 12.00 -10.46
N ARG A 89 -17.10 12.69 -11.08
CA ARG A 89 -15.66 12.51 -10.75
C ARG A 89 -15.38 12.73 -9.26
N ARG A 90 -16.06 13.70 -8.65
CA ARG A 90 -15.87 14.03 -7.23
C ARG A 90 -16.36 12.90 -6.33
N GLU A 91 -17.55 12.37 -6.59
CA GLU A 91 -18.11 11.27 -5.80
C GLU A 91 -17.30 9.99 -5.98
N LEU A 92 -16.93 9.67 -7.23
CA LEU A 92 -16.11 8.51 -7.54
C LEU A 92 -14.76 8.57 -6.81
N PHE A 93 -14.10 9.73 -6.84
CA PHE A 93 -12.85 9.95 -6.13
C PHE A 93 -13.05 9.75 -4.62
N ILE A 94 -13.98 10.47 -3.98
CA ILE A 94 -14.18 10.39 -2.53
C ILE A 94 -14.52 8.96 -2.10
N CYS A 95 -15.43 8.28 -2.79
CA CYS A 95 -15.83 6.91 -2.45
C CYS A 95 -14.67 5.93 -2.60
N MET A 96 -13.89 6.00 -3.69
CA MET A 96 -12.72 5.14 -3.85
C MET A 96 -11.68 5.36 -2.74
N ARG A 97 -11.36 6.62 -2.43
CA ARG A 97 -10.38 6.98 -1.38
C ARG A 97 -10.79 6.53 0.01
N ILE A 98 -12.08 6.57 0.33
CA ILE A 98 -12.60 6.07 1.61
C ILE A 98 -12.46 4.55 1.68
N VAL A 99 -12.82 3.82 0.61
CA VAL A 99 -12.65 2.37 0.57
C VAL A 99 -11.19 1.99 0.73
N ASP A 100 -10.29 2.67 0.01
CA ASP A 100 -8.85 2.41 0.09
C ASP A 100 -8.29 2.66 1.50
N LEU A 101 -8.78 3.69 2.20
CA LEU A 101 -8.41 3.98 3.58
C LEU A 101 -8.95 2.92 4.55
N LEU A 102 -10.21 2.51 4.38
CA LEU A 102 -10.84 1.48 5.23
C LEU A 102 -10.12 0.15 5.10
N GLU A 103 -9.74 -0.26 3.89
CA GLU A 103 -8.98 -1.49 3.66
C GLU A 103 -7.66 -1.50 4.45
N ILE A 104 -6.90 -0.40 4.38
CA ILE A 104 -5.64 -0.26 5.10
C ILE A 104 -5.86 -0.26 6.61
N ILE A 105 -6.94 0.38 7.09
CA ILE A 105 -7.29 0.36 8.52
C ILE A 105 -7.64 -1.05 8.97
N VAL A 106 -8.40 -1.82 8.19
CA VAL A 106 -8.73 -3.22 8.52
C VAL A 106 -7.47 -4.07 8.61
N ILE A 107 -6.51 -3.88 7.70
CA ILE A 107 -5.22 -4.58 7.72
C ILE A 107 -4.41 -4.16 8.95
N ALA A 108 -4.34 -2.85 9.26
CA ALA A 108 -3.63 -2.33 10.41
C ALA A 108 -4.22 -2.90 11.72
N VAL A 109 -5.54 -2.84 11.90
CA VAL A 109 -6.23 -3.41 13.07
C VAL A 109 -5.96 -4.90 13.20
N THR A 110 -6.14 -5.67 12.12
CA THR A 110 -5.84 -7.11 12.13
C THR A 110 -4.38 -7.36 12.51
N SER A 111 -3.45 -6.57 11.98
CA SER A 111 -2.01 -6.67 12.29
C SER A 111 -1.73 -6.38 13.76
N THR A 112 -2.37 -5.38 14.38
CA THR A 112 -2.22 -5.10 15.82
C THR A 112 -2.71 -6.25 16.71
N LEU A 113 -3.73 -6.99 16.29
CA LEU A 113 -4.24 -8.14 17.05
C LEU A 113 -3.29 -9.34 17.03
N VAL A 114 -2.57 -9.51 15.91
CA VAL A 114 -1.66 -10.63 15.66
C VAL A 114 -0.23 -10.33 16.17
N LEU A 115 0.30 -9.15 15.86
CA LEU A 115 1.66 -8.70 16.19
C LEU A 115 1.72 -8.04 17.56
N ARG A 116 1.42 -8.80 18.61
CA ARG A 116 1.38 -8.29 19.99
C ARG A 116 2.73 -7.77 20.51
N SER A 117 3.84 -8.18 19.90
CA SER A 117 5.20 -7.72 20.24
C SER A 117 5.56 -6.38 19.59
N VAL A 118 4.76 -5.88 18.66
CA VAL A 118 5.00 -4.63 17.94
C VAL A 118 4.02 -3.58 18.42
N ASP A 119 4.52 -2.38 18.71
CA ASP A 119 3.67 -1.27 19.15
C ASP A 119 2.61 -0.94 18.09
N ALA A 120 1.34 -0.90 18.52
CA ALA A 120 0.22 -0.54 17.66
C ALA A 120 0.43 0.82 16.97
N SER A 121 1.06 1.77 17.68
CA SER A 121 1.43 3.09 17.15
C SER A 121 2.31 2.98 15.90
N LEU A 122 3.32 2.09 15.92
CA LEU A 122 4.20 1.86 14.78
C LEU A 122 3.43 1.29 13.58
N ILE A 123 2.55 0.31 13.84
CA ILE A 123 1.72 -0.33 12.81
C ILE A 123 0.83 0.71 12.10
N PHE A 124 0.15 1.58 12.86
CA PHE A 124 -0.69 2.62 12.27
C PHE A 124 0.10 3.69 11.53
N LYS A 125 1.30 4.08 11.99
CA LYS A 125 2.17 5.01 11.26
C LYS A 125 2.56 4.45 9.89
N ILE A 126 2.99 3.18 9.85
CA ILE A 126 3.36 2.50 8.60
C ILE A 126 2.14 2.40 7.68
N ALA A 127 0.99 1.97 8.21
CA ALA A 127 -0.24 1.86 7.43
C ALA A 127 -0.65 3.19 6.78
N LEU A 128 -0.63 4.29 7.55
CA LEU A 128 -0.94 5.62 7.01
C LEU A 128 0.11 6.13 6.04
N LEU A 129 1.40 5.81 6.23
CA LEU A 129 2.44 6.15 5.27
C LEU A 129 2.24 5.41 3.94
N VAL A 130 1.91 4.12 3.99
CA VAL A 130 1.57 3.32 2.80
C VAL A 130 0.37 3.91 2.07
N TYR A 131 -0.67 4.35 2.80
CA TYR A 131 -1.80 5.07 2.19
C TYR A 131 -1.34 6.30 1.40
N GLY A 132 -0.50 7.16 1.99
CA GLY A 132 0.04 8.34 1.30
C GLY A 132 0.83 7.99 0.05
N ILE A 133 1.67 6.95 0.12
CA ILE A 133 2.44 6.45 -1.02
C ILE A 133 1.50 6.01 -2.15
N ILE A 134 0.45 5.23 -1.83
CA ILE A 134 -0.57 4.82 -2.80
C ILE A 134 -1.20 6.06 -3.46
N MET A 135 -1.55 7.09 -2.68
CA MET A 135 -2.16 8.31 -3.23
C MET A 135 -1.25 9.05 -4.20
N VAL A 136 0.03 9.19 -3.87
CA VAL A 136 1.03 9.81 -4.75
C VAL A 136 1.21 8.99 -6.03
N ILE A 137 1.43 7.68 -5.88
CA ILE A 137 1.66 6.77 -7.01
C ILE A 137 0.46 6.78 -7.95
N GLU A 138 -0.75 6.61 -7.42
CA GLU A 138 -1.96 6.62 -8.24
C GLU A 138 -2.20 7.97 -8.91
N GLY A 139 -1.84 9.08 -8.26
CA GLY A 139 -1.91 10.39 -8.91
C GLY A 139 -0.98 10.49 -10.12
N LEU A 140 0.29 10.10 -9.95
CA LEU A 140 1.32 10.17 -10.99
C LEU A 140 1.11 9.13 -12.10
N ALA A 141 0.88 7.88 -11.73
CA ALA A 141 0.74 6.76 -12.66
C ALA A 141 -0.66 6.71 -13.26
N GLY A 142 -1.72 6.87 -12.45
CA GLY A 142 -3.10 6.72 -12.88
C GLY A 142 -3.49 7.63 -14.04
N ASN A 143 -3.08 8.90 -14.02
CA ASN A 143 -3.36 9.82 -15.13
C ASN A 143 -2.65 9.41 -16.43
N ASN A 144 -1.42 8.92 -16.32
CA ASN A 144 -0.67 8.45 -17.49
C ASN A 144 -1.23 7.14 -18.03
N ILE A 145 -1.63 6.21 -17.17
CA ILE A 145 -2.22 4.94 -17.61
C ILE A 145 -3.59 5.19 -18.26
N ILE A 146 -4.38 6.14 -17.77
CA ILE A 146 -5.67 6.48 -18.38
C ILE A 146 -5.50 7.15 -19.76
N ARG A 147 -4.43 7.94 -19.96
CA ARG A 147 -4.14 8.61 -21.24
C ARG A 147 -3.47 7.70 -22.27
N TYR A 148 -2.48 6.92 -21.85
CA TYR A 148 -1.60 6.14 -22.73
C TYR A 148 -1.86 4.63 -22.67
N GLY A 149 -2.84 4.20 -21.85
CA GLY A 149 -3.24 2.81 -21.73
C GLY A 149 -2.15 1.90 -21.17
N LYS A 150 -2.16 0.64 -21.63
CA LYS A 150 -1.30 -0.45 -21.12
C LYS A 150 0.21 -0.18 -21.26
N ALA A 151 0.64 0.68 -22.20
CA ALA A 151 2.06 0.97 -22.39
C ALA A 151 2.64 1.80 -21.23
N ALA A 152 1.95 2.85 -20.78
CA ALA A 152 2.39 3.63 -19.63
C ALA A 152 2.41 2.78 -18.36
N TYR A 153 1.47 1.84 -18.22
CA TYR A 153 1.47 0.88 -17.10
C TYR A 153 2.78 0.09 -17.02
N TRP A 154 3.26 -0.49 -18.13
CA TRP A 154 4.51 -1.26 -18.13
C TRP A 154 5.72 -0.41 -17.76
N VAL A 155 5.75 0.85 -18.18
CA VAL A 155 6.83 1.78 -17.82
C VAL A 155 6.83 2.07 -16.32
N PHE A 156 5.66 2.36 -15.73
CA PHE A 156 5.54 2.56 -14.28
C PHE A 156 5.83 1.28 -13.50
N TYR A 157 5.45 0.12 -14.01
CA TYR A 157 5.76 -1.18 -13.41
C TYR A 157 7.25 -1.47 -13.36
N ILE A 158 7.96 -1.31 -14.48
CA ILE A 158 9.41 -1.50 -14.54
C ILE A 158 10.10 -0.50 -13.61
N ALA A 159 9.69 0.77 -13.63
CA ALA A 159 10.24 1.79 -12.72
C ALA A 159 10.01 1.43 -11.24
N PHE A 160 8.83 0.94 -10.89
CA PHE A 160 8.49 0.51 -9.54
C PHE A 160 9.35 -0.70 -9.11
N LEU A 161 9.47 -1.73 -9.96
CA LEU A 161 10.35 -2.87 -9.70
C LEU A 161 11.81 -2.45 -9.54
N CYS A 162 12.31 -1.58 -10.42
CA CYS A 162 13.67 -1.05 -10.31
C CYS A 162 13.87 -0.27 -9.00
N PHE A 163 12.86 0.49 -8.56
CA PHE A 163 12.94 1.23 -7.30
C PHE A 163 12.96 0.30 -6.07
N PHE A 164 12.09 -0.71 -6.02
CA PHE A 164 12.02 -1.59 -4.84
C PHE A 164 13.14 -2.65 -4.80
N LEU A 165 13.50 -3.22 -5.95
CA LEU A 165 14.58 -4.22 -6.04
C LEU A 165 15.96 -3.58 -6.12
N GLY A 166 16.09 -2.46 -6.84
CA GLY A 166 17.36 -1.75 -7.01
C GLY A 166 17.62 -0.73 -5.91
N GLY A 167 16.59 -0.06 -5.40
CA GLY A 167 16.72 0.99 -4.38
C GLY A 167 17.31 0.47 -3.07
N SER A 168 16.89 -0.71 -2.61
CA SER A 168 17.46 -1.33 -1.41
C SER A 168 18.96 -1.62 -1.56
N ARG A 169 19.42 -1.98 -2.76
CA ARG A 169 20.85 -2.18 -3.05
C ARG A 169 21.63 -0.88 -3.19
N LEU A 170 20.98 0.21 -3.62
CA LEU A 170 21.61 1.52 -3.72
C LEU A 170 21.93 2.13 -2.35
N ILE A 171 21.18 1.77 -1.30
CA ILE A 171 21.41 2.26 0.07
C ILE A 171 22.83 1.91 0.54
N GLY A 172 23.31 0.69 0.27
CA GLY A 172 24.66 0.25 0.66
C GLY A 172 25.80 0.77 -0.23
N VAL A 173 25.49 1.47 -1.32
CA VAL A 173 26.49 2.03 -2.26
C VAL A 173 26.62 3.54 -2.11
N ILE A 174 25.57 4.23 -1.67
CA ILE A 174 25.56 5.68 -1.49
C ILE A 174 26.15 6.04 -0.12
N PRO A 175 27.22 6.85 -0.05
CA PRO A 175 27.77 7.32 1.21
C PRO A 175 26.70 8.05 2.04
N GLY A 176 26.45 7.61 3.28
CA GLY A 176 25.43 8.18 4.16
C GLY A 176 24.00 7.66 3.92
N GLY A 177 23.79 6.77 2.95
CA GLY A 177 22.47 6.16 2.70
C GLY A 177 21.98 5.31 3.86
N GLU A 178 22.85 4.48 4.43
CA GLU A 178 22.54 3.63 5.60
C GLU A 178 22.15 4.49 6.82
N ALA A 179 22.97 5.48 7.16
CA ALA A 179 22.70 6.39 8.29
C ALA A 179 21.36 7.13 8.14
N PHE A 180 21.01 7.57 6.93
CA PHE A 180 19.73 8.22 6.68
C PHE A 180 18.54 7.27 6.87
N VAL A 181 18.67 6.00 6.46
CA VAL A 181 17.63 4.99 6.62
C VAL A 181 17.49 4.58 8.08
N GLU A 182 18.60 4.45 8.80
CA GLU A 182 18.62 4.20 10.24
C GLU A 182 17.93 5.33 11.01
N ASP A 183 18.27 6.59 10.74
CA ASP A 183 17.61 7.77 11.34
C ASP A 183 16.09 7.78 11.06
N LEU A 184 15.69 7.43 9.84
CA LEU A 184 14.28 7.31 9.47
C LEU A 184 13.58 6.22 10.28
N ILE A 185 14.18 5.03 10.37
CA ILE A 185 13.61 3.90 11.14
C ILE A 185 13.54 4.27 12.63
N GLU A 186 14.60 4.88 13.16
CA GLU A 186 14.66 5.29 14.56
C GLU A 186 13.59 6.33 14.89
N MET A 187 13.33 7.29 13.99
CA MET A 187 12.26 8.28 14.16
C MET A 187 10.87 7.62 14.25
N PHE A 188 10.65 6.49 13.58
CA PHE A 188 9.39 5.76 13.61
C PHE A 188 9.20 4.94 14.91
N ILE A 189 10.28 4.37 15.43
CA ILE A 189 10.28 3.45 16.57
C ILE A 189 10.46 4.18 17.91
N ASN A 190 11.41 5.11 17.98
CA ASN A 190 11.87 5.68 19.24
C ASN A 190 10.88 6.74 19.79
N PRO A 191 10.28 6.53 20.97
CA PRO A 191 9.32 7.46 21.56
C PRO A 191 9.95 8.77 22.04
N ALA A 192 11.27 8.86 22.15
CA ALA A 192 11.98 10.09 22.52
C ALA A 192 11.87 11.19 21.45
N TYR A 193 11.62 10.83 20.19
CA TYR A 193 11.27 11.80 19.16
C TYR A 193 9.89 12.41 19.41
N ASN A 194 9.69 13.66 18.98
CA ASN A 194 8.40 14.33 19.12
C ASN A 194 7.33 13.64 18.24
N GLN A 195 6.59 12.71 18.85
CA GLN A 195 5.59 11.88 18.21
C GLN A 195 4.47 12.71 17.57
N GLY A 196 4.11 13.85 18.16
CA GLY A 196 3.10 14.76 17.60
C GLY A 196 3.54 15.35 16.26
N VAL A 197 4.82 15.74 16.16
CA VAL A 197 5.40 16.24 14.91
C VAL A 197 5.46 15.14 13.85
N LEU A 198 5.80 13.90 14.23
CA LEU A 198 5.81 12.77 13.30
C LEU A 198 4.41 12.48 12.72
N TRP A 199 3.38 12.42 13.58
CA TRP A 199 2.00 12.25 13.12
C TRP A 199 1.55 13.38 12.21
N ALA A 200 1.89 14.64 12.54
CA ALA A 200 1.59 15.79 11.70
C ALA A 200 2.27 15.67 10.33
N LYS A 201 3.52 15.19 10.26
CA LYS A 201 4.22 14.94 8.99
C LYS A 201 3.54 13.84 8.17
N ILE A 202 3.13 12.73 8.78
CA ILE A 202 2.43 11.64 8.10
C ILE A 202 1.08 12.12 7.55
N LEU A 203 0.29 12.82 8.37
CA LEU A 203 -1.01 13.37 7.93
C LEU A 203 -0.84 14.43 6.84
N GLY A 204 0.19 15.29 6.95
CA GLY A 204 0.55 16.26 5.94
C GLY A 204 0.93 15.61 4.61
N PHE A 205 1.73 14.53 4.66
CA PHE A 205 2.08 13.73 3.49
C PHE A 205 0.84 13.10 2.83
N ASN A 206 -0.09 12.56 3.64
CA ASN A 206 -1.34 12.01 3.13
C ASN A 206 -2.23 13.06 2.47
N ALA A 207 -2.35 14.24 3.09
CA ALA A 207 -3.09 15.36 2.51
C ALA A 207 -2.47 15.83 1.18
N PHE A 208 -1.13 15.90 1.12
CA PHE A 208 -0.41 16.23 -0.11
C PHE A 208 -0.61 15.17 -1.21
N GLY A 209 -0.51 13.89 -0.87
CA GLY A 209 -0.77 12.79 -1.79
C GLY A 209 -2.21 12.81 -2.34
N LEU A 210 -3.20 13.04 -1.47
CA LEU A 210 -4.60 13.19 -1.87
C LEU A 210 -4.80 14.40 -2.79
N LEU A 211 -4.12 15.51 -2.52
CA LEU A 211 -4.20 16.72 -3.35
C LEU A 211 -3.61 16.48 -4.74
N ILE A 212 -2.42 15.85 -4.84
CA ILE A 212 -1.84 15.45 -6.14
C ILE A 212 -2.83 14.55 -6.88
N ASN A 213 -3.34 13.51 -6.22
CA ASN A 213 -4.23 12.55 -6.82
C ASN A 213 -5.53 13.21 -7.33
N TRP A 214 -6.12 14.11 -6.53
CA TRP A 214 -7.30 14.85 -6.94
C TRP A 214 -7.04 15.76 -8.16
N LEU A 215 -5.92 16.50 -8.14
CA LEU A 215 -5.53 17.36 -9.25
C LEU A 215 -5.31 16.58 -10.54
N THR A 216 -4.81 15.35 -10.46
CA THR A 216 -4.68 14.47 -11.61
C THR A 216 -6.01 13.86 -12.02
N PHE A 217 -6.82 13.39 -11.07
CA PHE A 217 -8.11 12.73 -11.33
C PHE A 217 -9.11 13.65 -12.03
N ARG A 218 -9.16 14.92 -11.64
CA ARG A 218 -10.05 15.92 -12.27
C ARG A 218 -9.72 16.15 -13.75
N THR A 219 -8.51 15.85 -14.21
CA THR A 219 -8.06 16.07 -15.60
C THR A 219 -8.31 14.90 -16.53
N ILE A 220 -8.82 13.77 -16.01
CA ILE A 220 -9.17 12.61 -16.82
C ILE A 220 -10.30 12.99 -17.78
N SER A 221 -10.08 12.84 -19.09
CA SER A 221 -11.13 13.08 -20.08
C SER A 221 -12.20 12.00 -19.94
N VAL A 222 -13.44 12.41 -19.71
CA VAL A 222 -14.59 11.52 -19.89
C VAL A 222 -14.82 11.47 -21.39
N LYS A 223 -14.17 10.54 -22.09
CA LYS A 223 -14.59 10.22 -23.46
C LYS A 223 -15.95 9.57 -23.33
N THR A 224 -16.98 10.38 -23.52
CA THR A 224 -18.32 9.92 -23.89
C THR A 224 -18.19 9.28 -25.27
N ASN A 225 -17.84 7.99 -25.30
CA ASN A 225 -18.16 7.22 -26.49
C ASN A 225 -19.68 7.07 -26.47
N VAL A 226 -20.31 7.87 -27.34
CA VAL A 226 -21.65 7.68 -27.87
C VAL A 226 -21.73 6.30 -28.52
#